data_AF-A0A8J5SFX3-F1
#
_entry.id   AF-A0A8J5SFX3-F1
#
_cell.length_a   1.000
_cell.length_b   1.000
_cell.length_c   1.000
_cell.angle_alpha   90.00
_cell.angle_beta   90.00
_cell.angle_gamma   90.00
#
_symmetry.space_group_name_H-M   'P 1'
#
loop_
_entity.id
_entity.type
_entity.pdbx_description
1 polymer ?
#
loop_
_entity_poly.entity_id
_entity_poly.type
_entity_poly.pdbx_seq_one_letter_code
_entity_poly.pdbx_strand_id
1 'polypeptide(L)'
;MSEVTCLFIVLTRILISAHGIAGSQTYDGNQANLMTVSSKANESASLPVDPFLYVTMDTSVKAQQSNDKDPTHVDPGAPYIFIAGYDVNSSESYYGIQAATDVYDLSLKKNQHSGTMISIIRVKDETPQRKINAVHVGWHNDDYKTGCYNLECPGYVPEDGTSLVPGIAINSVSKPGGTKHIVVFKIFKDGIGDWLLHCGFDSEPYLIGRFPASLFTTLTDKADEVALNGYTVTPRAHLAPMGSGYLSESANAASFSNIQLIDQHGQPSRVQQNLPAVMTYPAIYSVSPISADGTFTYGGTSE
;
A
#
# COMPACT_ATOMS: atom_id res chain seq x y z
N MET A 1 15.53 10.71 -19.52
CA MET A 1 16.17 9.58 -18.81
C MET A 1 15.01 8.78 -18.27
N SER A 2 14.94 7.49 -18.59
CA SER A 2 13.79 6.62 -18.30
C SER A 2 13.51 6.58 -16.79
N GLU A 3 12.28 6.89 -16.40
CA GLU A 3 11.74 6.62 -15.07
C GLU A 3 11.79 5.10 -14.84
N VAL A 4 12.27 4.68 -13.66
CA VAL A 4 12.53 3.28 -13.33
C VAL A 4 11.38 2.77 -12.46
N THR A 5 10.60 1.81 -12.95
CA THR A 5 9.49 1.18 -12.19
C THR A 5 10.00 0.07 -11.28
N CYS A 6 9.41 -0.13 -10.09
CA CYS A 6 10.01 -0.93 -9.00
C CYS A 6 9.01 -1.89 -8.35
N LEU A 7 9.51 -3.05 -7.91
CA LEU A 7 8.79 -3.89 -6.95
C LEU A 7 9.13 -3.45 -5.52
N PHE A 8 8.14 -3.36 -4.63
CA PHE A 8 8.38 -3.05 -3.22
C PHE A 8 7.61 -3.94 -2.25
N ILE A 9 8.10 -3.99 -1.02
CA ILE A 9 7.45 -4.64 0.11
C ILE A 9 7.56 -3.74 1.32
N VAL A 10 6.45 -3.44 2.00
CA VAL A 10 6.49 -2.73 3.29
C VAL A 10 6.34 -3.71 4.44
N LEU A 11 7.33 -3.69 5.34
CA LEU A 11 7.29 -4.32 6.66
C LEU A 11 6.97 -3.27 7.72
N THR A 12 5.82 -3.34 8.36
CA THR A 12 5.57 -2.53 9.56
C THR A 12 6.11 -3.21 10.81
N ARG A 13 6.91 -2.45 11.57
CA ARG A 13 7.47 -2.85 12.86
C ARG A 13 6.42 -2.91 13.97
N ILE A 14 6.61 -3.93 14.79
CA ILE A 14 6.27 -4.03 16.20
C ILE A 14 6.55 -2.69 16.93
N LEU A 15 5.55 -2.22 17.67
CA LEU A 15 5.62 -1.13 18.67
C LEU A 15 7.03 -0.82 19.20
N ILE A 16 7.56 0.35 18.85
CA ILE A 16 8.44 1.11 19.74
C ILE A 16 7.89 2.55 19.81
N SER A 17 6.89 2.74 20.66
CA SER A 17 6.82 3.98 21.44
C SER A 17 7.54 3.72 22.76
N ALA A 18 8.87 3.85 22.77
CA ALA A 18 9.67 3.98 24.00
C ALA A 18 11.11 4.39 23.66
N HIS A 19 11.33 5.67 23.33
CA HIS A 19 12.24 6.59 24.03
C HIS A 19 12.19 7.96 23.34
N GLY A 20 11.11 8.67 23.62
CA GLY A 20 11.17 10.11 23.87
C GLY A 20 10.84 10.33 25.35
N ILE A 21 11.71 9.89 26.27
CA ILE A 21 11.65 10.35 27.66
C ILE A 21 12.92 11.15 27.93
N ALA A 22 12.79 12.46 27.77
CA ALA A 22 13.35 13.49 28.63
C ALA A 22 12.53 14.76 28.34
N GLY A 23 11.60 15.20 29.17
CA GLY A 23 11.20 14.76 30.49
C GLY A 23 9.75 15.17 30.79
N SER A 24 9.31 14.72 31.96
CA SER A 24 8.07 15.05 32.67
C SER A 24 7.36 16.33 32.21
N GLN A 25 6.10 16.23 31.79
CA GLN A 25 5.01 17.03 32.34
C GLN A 25 3.71 16.22 32.31
N THR A 26 3.16 16.03 33.50
CA THR A 26 1.78 15.59 33.75
C THR A 26 0.81 16.48 32.97
N TYR A 27 0.01 15.90 32.09
CA TYR A 27 -1.08 16.65 31.44
C TYR A 27 -2.31 16.59 32.34
N ASP A 28 -2.51 17.67 33.08
CA ASP A 28 -3.77 18.05 33.70
C ASP A 28 -4.35 19.20 32.86
N GLY A 29 -5.63 19.09 32.53
CA GLY A 29 -6.53 20.17 32.11
C GLY A 29 -6.09 21.22 31.07
N ASN A 30 -6.78 21.17 29.93
CA ASN A 30 -7.24 22.31 29.13
C ASN A 30 -6.31 23.02 28.14
N GLN A 31 -6.89 23.21 26.94
CA GLN A 31 -6.44 23.95 25.77
C GLN A 31 -5.98 25.38 26.09
N ALA A 32 -4.82 25.79 25.55
CA ALA A 32 -4.67 27.01 24.73
C ALA A 32 -3.19 27.24 24.34
N ASN A 33 -2.95 27.29 23.03
CA ASN A 33 -1.97 28.16 22.34
C ASN A 33 -0.44 28.03 22.53
N LEU A 34 0.20 27.97 21.36
CA LEU A 34 1.50 28.49 20.92
C LEU A 34 2.79 27.64 21.02
N MET A 35 3.17 27.14 19.84
CA MET A 35 4.47 27.34 19.15
C MET A 35 5.71 27.62 19.99
N THR A 36 6.75 26.78 19.81
CA THR A 36 8.08 27.28 19.40
C THR A 36 8.87 26.20 18.66
N VAL A 37 9.19 26.48 17.39
CA VAL A 37 10.15 25.76 16.54
C VAL A 37 11.57 26.23 16.91
N SER A 38 12.55 25.32 17.01
CA SER A 38 13.88 25.48 16.38
C SER A 38 14.89 24.41 16.81
N SER A 39 15.37 23.64 15.85
CA SER A 39 16.81 23.56 15.60
C SER A 39 17.07 23.81 14.11
N LYS A 40 17.34 25.07 13.77
CA LYS A 40 17.96 25.53 12.51
C LYS A 40 19.38 24.94 12.35
N ALA A 41 20.02 24.83 11.20
CA ALA A 41 19.69 24.83 9.76
C ALA A 41 21.04 24.80 9.00
N ASN A 42 21.03 24.24 7.77
CA ASN A 42 21.90 24.45 6.59
C ASN A 42 22.17 23.07 5.95
N GLU A 43 21.82 22.74 4.71
CA GLU A 43 21.61 23.53 3.49
C GLU A 43 20.43 22.96 2.66
N SER A 44 20.00 23.75 1.68
CA SER A 44 18.92 23.53 0.71
C SER A 44 18.76 22.11 0.12
N ALA A 45 17.64 21.45 0.41
CA ALA A 45 16.92 20.58 -0.52
C ALA A 45 15.49 20.33 0.01
N SER A 46 14.48 20.89 -0.65
CA SER A 46 13.09 20.51 -0.41
C SER A 46 12.73 19.24 -1.20
N LEU A 47 12.18 18.25 -0.46
CA LEU A 47 11.42 17.02 -0.82
C LEU A 47 12.20 15.69 -0.85
N PRO A 48 11.56 14.52 -0.51
CA PRO A 48 10.13 14.20 -0.69
C PRO A 48 9.39 13.58 0.53
N VAL A 49 8.06 13.51 0.46
CA VAL A 49 7.19 12.96 1.51
C VAL A 49 7.03 11.45 1.32
N ASP A 50 7.36 10.66 2.36
CA ASP A 50 6.77 9.35 2.67
C ASP A 50 7.21 8.87 4.06
N PRO A 51 6.29 8.76 5.01
CA PRO A 51 6.56 7.95 6.19
C PRO A 51 5.44 6.91 6.37
N PHE A 52 5.56 5.85 5.57
CA PHE A 52 4.89 4.54 5.66
C PHE A 52 3.45 4.44 5.10
N LEU A 53 3.06 5.30 4.15
CA LEU A 53 1.63 5.55 3.83
C LEU A 53 0.83 5.84 5.13
N TYR A 54 1.47 6.56 6.06
CA TYR A 54 1.05 6.97 7.40
C TYR A 54 0.07 6.03 8.12
N VAL A 55 0.59 4.89 8.60
CA VAL A 55 -0.03 4.06 9.65
C VAL A 55 -1.41 3.53 9.25
N THR A 56 -1.42 2.47 8.42
CA THR A 56 -2.54 1.52 8.25
C THR A 56 -3.82 2.13 7.69
N MET A 57 -4.49 1.48 6.75
CA MET A 57 -5.75 1.95 6.14
C MET A 57 -6.95 2.03 7.11
N ASP A 58 -6.77 2.36 8.40
CA ASP A 58 -7.87 2.61 9.34
C ASP A 58 -7.30 3.32 10.59
N THR A 59 -7.72 4.50 11.06
CA THR A 59 -9.06 4.95 11.44
C THR A 59 -9.07 6.47 11.39
N SER A 60 -10.03 7.09 10.68
CA SER A 60 -10.20 8.55 10.58
C SER A 60 -9.08 9.34 9.87
N VAL A 61 -8.69 8.92 8.66
CA VAL A 61 -7.79 9.71 7.80
C VAL A 61 -8.42 11.08 7.49
N LYS A 62 -7.99 12.11 8.23
CA LYS A 62 -7.91 13.50 7.76
C LYS A 62 -6.60 13.70 6.99
N ALA A 63 -6.33 12.89 5.97
CA ALA A 63 -5.55 13.38 4.83
C ALA A 63 -6.50 14.31 4.08
N GLN A 64 -6.55 15.56 4.56
CA GLN A 64 -7.50 16.62 4.20
C GLN A 64 -8.73 16.13 3.44
N GLN A 65 -9.71 15.60 4.19
CA GLN A 65 -11.00 15.18 3.66
C GLN A 65 -11.50 16.28 2.71
N SER A 66 -11.79 15.90 1.46
CA SER A 66 -12.32 16.74 0.37
C SER A 66 -13.58 17.56 0.73
N ASN A 67 -14.11 17.43 1.95
CA ASN A 67 -15.32 18.07 2.42
C ASN A 67 -15.11 19.08 3.57
N ASP A 68 -13.88 19.34 4.04
CA ASP A 68 -13.65 20.39 5.06
C ASP A 68 -13.83 21.77 4.40
N LYS A 69 -14.95 22.45 4.72
CA LYS A 69 -15.30 23.79 4.24
C LYS A 69 -14.51 24.92 4.93
N ASP A 70 -13.54 24.58 5.78
CA ASP A 70 -12.73 25.56 6.51
C ASP A 70 -11.27 25.57 6.00
N PRO A 71 -10.86 26.60 5.22
CA PRO A 71 -9.56 26.65 4.56
C PRO A 71 -8.39 27.05 5.47
N THR A 72 -8.61 27.22 6.78
CA THR A 72 -7.61 27.85 7.67
C THR A 72 -6.55 26.90 8.25
N HIS A 73 -6.68 25.58 8.05
CA HIS A 73 -5.75 24.54 8.54
C HIS A 73 -5.03 23.78 7.42
N VAL A 74 -4.86 24.40 6.25
CA VAL A 74 -4.21 23.77 5.10
C VAL A 74 -2.71 24.07 5.12
N ASP A 75 -1.86 23.06 5.33
CA ASP A 75 -0.46 23.16 4.88
C ASP A 75 -0.47 23.14 3.35
N PRO A 76 -0.16 24.26 2.66
CA PRO A 76 -0.25 24.35 1.20
C PRO A 76 0.73 23.44 0.47
N GLY A 77 1.72 22.85 1.18
CA GLY A 77 2.77 22.01 0.62
C GLY A 77 2.58 20.50 0.79
N ALA A 78 1.57 20.04 1.54
CA ALA A 78 1.38 18.60 1.82
C ALA A 78 0.73 17.87 0.62
N PRO A 79 1.20 16.66 0.25
CA PRO A 79 0.59 15.87 -0.81
C PRO A 79 -0.71 15.19 -0.34
N TYR A 80 -1.59 14.91 -1.29
CA TYR A 80 -2.83 14.15 -1.10
C TYR A 80 -2.61 12.70 -1.47
N ILE A 81 -3.27 11.79 -0.74
CA ILE A 81 -3.25 10.35 -1.04
C ILE A 81 -4.66 9.94 -1.45
N PHE A 82 -4.78 9.34 -2.63
CA PHE A 82 -6.05 8.80 -3.12
C PHE A 82 -5.96 7.29 -3.31
N ILE A 83 -7.06 6.60 -3.02
CA ILE A 83 -7.16 5.13 -3.09
C ILE A 83 -8.45 4.76 -3.83
N ALA A 84 -8.36 3.73 -4.68
CA ALA A 84 -9.50 3.05 -5.26
C ALA A 84 -9.27 1.53 -5.24
N GLY A 85 -10.21 0.77 -4.67
CA GLY A 85 -10.09 -0.69 -4.54
C GLY A 85 -11.05 -1.30 -3.53
N TYR A 86 -10.61 -2.38 -2.89
CA TYR A 86 -11.43 -3.20 -2.00
C TYR A 86 -10.67 -3.64 -0.75
N ASP A 87 -11.35 -3.53 0.39
CA ASP A 87 -10.91 -4.12 1.66
C ASP A 87 -11.82 -5.31 1.98
N VAL A 88 -11.22 -6.48 2.09
CA VAL A 88 -11.86 -7.72 2.46
C VAL A 88 -11.80 -7.87 3.97
N ASN A 89 -12.76 -7.26 4.65
CA ASN A 89 -12.96 -7.41 6.09
C ASN A 89 -14.13 -8.37 6.32
N SER A 90 -13.85 -9.56 6.84
CA SER A 90 -14.90 -10.49 7.26
C SER A 90 -14.60 -11.05 8.64
N SER A 91 -15.59 -11.69 9.27
CA SER A 91 -15.34 -12.46 10.51
C SER A 91 -14.42 -13.68 10.29
N GLU A 92 -14.12 -14.02 9.03
CA GLU A 92 -13.24 -15.12 8.69
C GLU A 92 -11.77 -14.73 8.86
N SER A 93 -10.91 -15.74 8.91
CA SER A 93 -9.48 -15.55 9.07
C SER A 93 -8.76 -15.94 7.80
N TYR A 94 -7.86 -15.08 7.35
CA TYR A 94 -7.08 -15.29 6.14
C TYR A 94 -5.66 -15.71 6.50
N TYR A 95 -5.17 -16.69 5.74
CA TYR A 95 -3.80 -17.20 5.83
C TYR A 95 -3.03 -16.93 4.54
N GLY A 96 -3.63 -16.21 3.60
CA GLY A 96 -2.96 -15.72 2.42
C GLY A 96 -3.90 -15.11 1.39
N ILE A 97 -3.29 -14.55 0.35
CA ILE A 97 -3.95 -14.09 -0.86
C ILE A 97 -3.06 -14.38 -2.06
N GLN A 98 -3.69 -14.72 -3.18
CA GLN A 98 -3.11 -14.62 -4.51
C GLN A 98 -3.92 -13.64 -5.34
N ALA A 99 -3.26 -12.75 -6.08
CA ALA A 99 -3.90 -11.88 -7.06
C ALA A 99 -2.91 -11.49 -8.16
N ALA A 100 -3.45 -11.27 -9.36
CA ALA A 100 -2.74 -10.75 -10.51
C ALA A 100 -3.12 -9.29 -10.74
N THR A 101 -2.16 -8.43 -11.07
CA THR A 101 -2.39 -7.01 -11.36
C THR A 101 -1.45 -6.53 -12.45
N ASP A 102 -1.91 -5.58 -13.28
CA ASP A 102 -1.10 -4.94 -14.30
C ASP A 102 -0.31 -3.73 -13.76
N VAL A 103 0.94 -3.62 -14.20
CA VAL A 103 1.89 -2.60 -13.74
C VAL A 103 2.18 -1.60 -14.86
N TYR A 104 2.25 -0.30 -14.59
CA TYR A 104 2.29 0.73 -15.65
C TYR A 104 3.51 1.65 -15.56
N ASP A 105 4.11 1.93 -16.71
CA ASP A 105 5.02 3.05 -16.90
C ASP A 105 4.20 4.33 -17.15
N LEU A 106 4.10 5.17 -16.14
CA LEU A 106 3.36 6.43 -16.19
C LEU A 106 4.34 7.59 -16.18
N SER A 107 4.19 8.56 -17.09
CA SER A 107 4.97 9.79 -17.01
C SER A 107 4.46 10.68 -15.88
N LEU A 108 5.13 10.61 -14.72
CA LEU A 108 4.72 11.35 -13.52
C LEU A 108 5.44 12.70 -13.42
N LYS A 109 4.75 13.70 -12.88
CA LYS A 109 5.38 14.99 -12.55
C LYS A 109 6.13 14.88 -11.22
N LYS A 110 7.01 15.83 -10.94
CA LYS A 110 7.70 15.93 -9.64
C LYS A 110 6.70 15.86 -8.48
N ASN A 111 6.97 14.98 -7.50
CA ASN A 111 6.14 14.72 -6.31
C ASN A 111 4.80 14.02 -6.58
N GLN A 112 4.62 13.44 -7.76
CA GLN A 112 3.53 12.52 -8.03
C GLN A 112 4.03 11.08 -7.85
N HIS A 113 3.17 10.25 -7.28
CA HIS A 113 3.39 8.81 -7.17
C HIS A 113 2.11 8.09 -7.57
N SER A 114 2.26 6.92 -8.17
CA SER A 114 1.17 6.02 -8.52
C SER A 114 1.65 4.59 -8.32
N GLY A 115 0.74 3.73 -7.89
CA GLY A 115 1.07 2.34 -7.64
C GLY A 115 -0.13 1.48 -7.34
N THR A 116 0.18 0.22 -7.06
CA THR A 116 -0.78 -0.78 -6.60
C THR A 116 -0.25 -1.46 -5.35
N MET A 117 -1.14 -1.89 -4.48
CA MET A 117 -0.78 -2.53 -3.23
C MET A 117 -1.76 -3.66 -2.88
N ILE A 118 -1.20 -4.80 -2.50
CA ILE A 118 -1.89 -5.89 -1.83
C ILE A 118 -1.40 -5.93 -0.39
N SER A 119 -2.34 -5.93 0.56
CA SER A 119 -2.02 -5.94 1.98
C SER A 119 -2.67 -7.12 2.67
N ILE A 120 -1.92 -7.80 3.54
CA ILE A 120 -2.46 -8.73 4.53
C ILE A 120 -2.29 -8.07 5.89
N ILE A 121 -3.39 -7.87 6.61
CA ILE A 121 -3.43 -7.04 7.81
C ILE A 121 -4.09 -7.83 8.95
N ARG A 122 -3.56 -7.62 10.16
CA ARG A 122 -4.20 -8.05 11.41
C ARG A 122 -4.28 -6.89 12.38
N VAL A 123 -5.51 -6.50 12.70
CA VAL A 123 -5.80 -5.48 13.72
C VAL A 123 -6.25 -6.17 15.01
N LYS A 124 -5.66 -5.79 16.14
CA LYS A 124 -6.10 -6.21 17.47
C LYS A 124 -6.33 -4.99 18.36
N ASP A 125 -7.60 -4.74 18.68
CA ASP A 125 -8.00 -3.68 19.60
C ASP A 125 -7.94 -4.19 21.04
N GLU A 126 -6.75 -4.18 21.62
CA GLU A 126 -6.57 -4.40 23.07
C GLU A 126 -6.54 -3.05 23.79
N THR A 127 -7.31 -2.88 24.86
CA THR A 127 -7.14 -1.71 25.74
C THR A 127 -5.82 -1.87 26.53
N PRO A 128 -4.89 -0.89 26.55
CA PRO A 128 -4.99 0.50 26.06
C PRO A 128 -4.32 0.78 24.69
N GLN A 129 -3.87 -0.23 23.94
CA GLN A 129 -3.11 -0.04 22.69
C GLN A 129 -3.62 -0.93 21.55
N ARG A 130 -4.06 -0.29 20.46
CA ARG A 130 -4.31 -0.94 19.17
C ARG A 130 -3.00 -1.49 18.60
N LYS A 131 -2.98 -2.78 18.28
CA LYS A 131 -1.84 -3.45 17.63
C LYS A 131 -2.20 -3.78 16.20
N ILE A 132 -1.38 -3.34 15.26
CA ILE A 132 -1.56 -3.65 13.84
C ILE A 132 -0.27 -4.24 13.31
N ASN A 133 -0.38 -5.37 12.62
CA ASN A 133 0.70 -5.90 11.81
C ASN A 133 0.20 -6.06 10.39
N ALA A 134 1.04 -5.72 9.43
CA ALA A 134 0.71 -5.81 8.03
C ALA A 134 1.92 -6.26 7.21
N VAL A 135 1.66 -7.03 6.16
CA VAL A 135 2.57 -7.27 5.06
C VAL A 135 1.97 -6.60 3.83
N HIS A 136 2.71 -5.68 3.22
CA HIS A 136 2.30 -5.04 1.97
C HIS A 136 3.25 -5.44 0.86
N VAL A 137 2.70 -5.78 -0.30
CA VAL A 137 3.46 -6.04 -1.53
C VAL A 137 2.82 -5.27 -2.67
N GLY A 138 3.63 -4.72 -3.55
CA GLY A 138 3.12 -3.87 -4.61
C GLY A 138 4.19 -3.39 -5.55
N TRP A 139 3.77 -2.51 -6.45
CA TRP A 139 4.67 -1.79 -7.34
C TRP A 139 4.37 -0.29 -7.26
N HIS A 140 5.40 0.52 -7.41
CA HIS A 140 5.28 1.97 -7.52
C HIS A 140 6.22 2.51 -8.59
N ASN A 141 5.90 3.71 -9.08
CA ASN A 141 6.80 4.51 -9.89
C ASN A 141 7.39 5.64 -9.02
N ASP A 142 8.42 5.32 -8.24
CA ASP A 142 9.17 6.32 -7.48
C ASP A 142 10.68 6.02 -7.52
N ASP A 143 11.49 7.08 -7.54
CA ASP A 143 12.94 7.02 -7.72
C ASP A 143 13.72 6.52 -6.48
N TYR A 144 13.12 5.68 -5.62
CA TYR A 144 13.81 4.91 -4.57
C TYR A 144 14.47 5.69 -3.41
N LYS A 145 14.12 6.95 -3.14
CA LYS A 145 14.93 7.75 -2.19
C LYS A 145 14.50 7.71 -0.72
N THR A 146 13.32 7.19 -0.40
CA THR A 146 12.79 7.22 0.98
C THR A 146 11.87 6.04 1.25
N GLY A 147 12.20 5.17 2.22
CA GLY A 147 11.26 4.16 2.74
C GLY A 147 11.82 2.74 2.85
N CYS A 148 11.00 1.82 3.34
CA CYS A 148 11.38 0.42 3.63
C CYS A 148 10.98 -0.49 2.46
N TYR A 149 11.53 -0.24 1.27
CA TYR A 149 11.06 -0.82 0.00
C TYR A 149 12.04 -1.79 -0.66
N ASN A 150 13.23 -1.94 -0.06
CA ASN A 150 14.36 -2.69 -0.58
C ASN A 150 15.00 -3.54 0.54
N LEU A 151 16.07 -4.26 0.20
CA LEU A 151 16.81 -5.10 1.15
C LEU A 151 17.68 -4.34 2.16
N GLU A 152 17.77 -3.01 2.07
CA GLU A 152 18.42 -2.19 3.12
C GLU A 152 17.60 -2.21 4.40
N CYS A 153 16.32 -2.54 4.28
CA CYS A 153 15.39 -2.64 5.37
C CYS A 153 15.36 -4.05 5.99
N PRO A 154 15.49 -4.19 7.32
CA PRO A 154 15.50 -5.50 7.95
C PRO A 154 14.10 -6.14 7.99
N GLY A 155 14.06 -7.46 7.79
CA GLY A 155 12.91 -8.31 8.07
C GLY A 155 12.45 -9.15 6.87
N TYR A 156 12.74 -8.75 5.64
CA TYR A 156 12.55 -9.66 4.51
C TYR A 156 13.78 -10.55 4.38
N VAL A 157 13.56 -11.85 4.21
CA VAL A 157 14.60 -12.84 3.94
C VAL A 157 14.40 -13.36 2.52
N PRO A 158 15.25 -12.98 1.55
CA PRO A 158 15.20 -13.51 0.19
C PRO A 158 15.39 -15.03 0.16
N GLU A 159 14.78 -15.69 -0.82
CA GLU A 159 15.03 -17.09 -1.11
C GLU A 159 16.40 -17.25 -1.80
N ASP A 160 17.11 -18.34 -1.50
CA ASP A 160 18.44 -18.59 -2.06
C ASP A 160 18.38 -18.67 -3.60
N GLY A 161 19.22 -17.87 -4.26
CA GLY A 161 19.35 -17.86 -5.72
C GLY A 161 18.24 -17.12 -6.48
N THR A 162 17.29 -16.47 -5.79
CA THR A 162 16.33 -15.59 -6.48
C THR A 162 17.02 -14.34 -7.03
N SER A 163 16.68 -13.94 -8.25
CA SER A 163 17.01 -12.62 -8.79
C SER A 163 15.91 -11.58 -8.52
N LEU A 164 14.77 -12.05 -8.02
CA LEU A 164 13.60 -11.23 -7.75
C LEU A 164 13.54 -10.92 -6.26
N VAL A 165 13.86 -9.68 -5.91
CA VAL A 165 13.86 -9.18 -4.52
C VAL A 165 13.19 -7.80 -4.45
N PRO A 166 12.78 -7.33 -3.27
CA PRO A 166 12.26 -5.98 -3.10
C PRO A 166 13.28 -4.94 -3.54
N GLY A 167 12.81 -3.89 -4.20
CA GLY A 167 13.62 -2.80 -4.70
C GLY A 167 14.25 -3.06 -6.07
N ILE A 168 13.91 -4.15 -6.77
CA ILE A 168 14.37 -4.32 -8.15
C ILE A 168 13.53 -3.51 -9.12
N ALA A 169 14.19 -3.06 -10.20
CA ALA A 169 13.53 -2.48 -11.34
C ALA A 169 12.82 -3.55 -12.18
N ILE A 170 11.60 -3.24 -12.63
CA ILE A 170 10.80 -4.07 -13.53
C ILE A 170 10.98 -3.51 -14.94
N ASN A 171 11.64 -4.25 -15.83
CA ASN A 171 11.99 -3.77 -17.17
C ASN A 171 10.83 -3.89 -18.19
N SER A 172 9.88 -4.79 -17.94
CA SER A 172 8.72 -5.01 -18.81
C SER A 172 7.45 -4.62 -18.06
N VAL A 173 6.92 -3.44 -18.39
CA VAL A 173 5.75 -2.86 -17.75
C VAL A 173 4.73 -2.44 -18.81
N SER A 174 3.45 -2.41 -18.42
CA SER A 174 2.33 -2.03 -19.27
C SER A 174 2.46 -0.59 -19.74
N LYS A 175 1.94 -0.34 -20.94
CA LYS A 175 1.76 1.02 -21.46
C LYS A 175 0.28 1.38 -21.45
N PRO A 176 -0.11 2.60 -21.03
CA PRO A 176 -1.48 3.06 -21.17
C PRO A 176 -2.00 2.87 -22.61
N GLY A 177 -3.12 2.15 -22.77
CA GLY A 177 -3.71 1.83 -24.07
C GLY A 177 -2.94 0.82 -24.94
N GLY A 178 -1.88 0.20 -24.41
CA GLY A 178 -1.05 -0.79 -25.09
C GLY A 178 -1.14 -2.18 -24.46
N THR A 179 -0.11 -3.00 -24.71
CA THR A 179 0.02 -4.32 -24.10
C THR A 179 0.11 -4.21 -22.58
N LYS A 180 -0.70 -5.02 -21.89
CA LYS A 180 -0.63 -5.19 -20.43
C LYS A 180 0.40 -6.25 -20.07
N HIS A 181 1.23 -5.93 -19.09
CA HIS A 181 2.16 -6.84 -18.42
C HIS A 181 1.65 -7.09 -17.00
N ILE A 182 1.56 -8.35 -16.64
CA ILE A 182 0.92 -8.82 -15.42
C ILE A 182 1.97 -9.20 -14.39
N VAL A 183 1.71 -8.84 -13.14
CA VAL A 183 2.43 -9.33 -11.96
C VAL A 183 1.48 -10.13 -11.11
N VAL A 184 1.86 -11.37 -10.81
CA VAL A 184 1.14 -12.23 -9.90
C VAL A 184 1.84 -12.20 -8.55
N PHE A 185 1.10 -11.82 -7.51
CA PHE A 185 1.55 -11.91 -6.13
C PHE A 185 0.80 -13.03 -5.43
N LYS A 186 1.52 -13.82 -4.64
CA LYS A 186 0.94 -14.74 -3.68
C LYS A 186 1.66 -14.60 -2.36
N ILE A 187 0.95 -14.17 -1.32
CA ILE A 187 1.43 -14.15 0.06
C ILE A 187 0.65 -15.20 0.83
N PHE A 188 1.32 -16.10 1.55
CA PHE A 188 0.62 -17.01 2.45
C PHE A 188 1.49 -17.44 3.63
N LYS A 189 0.84 -17.81 4.73
CA LYS A 189 1.47 -18.26 5.96
C LYS A 189 1.79 -19.74 5.89
N ASP A 190 3.02 -20.12 6.21
CA ASP A 190 3.46 -21.51 6.25
C ASP A 190 3.18 -22.20 7.62
N GLY A 191 3.57 -23.47 7.73
CA GLY A 191 3.33 -24.28 8.93
C GLY A 191 4.13 -23.86 10.17
N ILE A 192 5.20 -23.07 10.01
CA ILE A 192 5.99 -22.53 11.13
C ILE A 192 5.61 -21.08 11.47
N GLY A 193 4.78 -20.45 10.64
CA GLY A 193 4.17 -19.14 10.84
C GLY A 193 4.82 -18.01 10.04
N ASP A 194 5.78 -18.31 9.17
CA ASP A 194 6.41 -17.34 8.29
C ASP A 194 5.43 -16.99 7.15
N TRP A 195 5.42 -15.72 6.74
CA TRP A 195 4.66 -15.29 5.56
C TRP A 195 5.55 -15.39 4.32
N LEU A 196 5.24 -16.35 3.46
CA LEU A 196 5.96 -16.61 2.22
C LEU A 196 5.44 -15.71 1.11
N LEU A 197 6.34 -15.06 0.38
CA LEU A 197 6.01 -14.27 -0.79
C LEU A 197 6.46 -14.97 -2.06
N HIS A 198 5.52 -15.17 -2.97
CA HIS A 198 5.78 -15.56 -4.34
C HIS A 198 5.43 -14.42 -5.28
N CYS A 199 6.24 -14.26 -6.33
CA CYS A 199 6.04 -13.25 -7.35
C CYS A 199 6.41 -13.80 -8.73
N GLY A 200 5.67 -13.39 -9.76
CA GLY A 200 5.94 -13.72 -11.15
C GLY A 200 5.54 -12.58 -12.07
N PHE A 201 6.39 -12.24 -13.03
CA PHE A 201 6.12 -11.29 -14.11
C PHE A 201 5.77 -12.06 -15.36
N ASP A 202 4.56 -11.86 -15.89
CA ASP A 202 4.01 -12.58 -17.05
C ASP A 202 4.22 -14.11 -16.96
N SER A 203 4.23 -14.64 -15.74
CA SER A 203 4.57 -16.02 -15.42
C SER A 203 3.91 -16.45 -14.12
N GLU A 204 3.88 -17.76 -13.88
CA GLU A 204 3.46 -18.31 -12.58
C GLU A 204 4.37 -17.81 -11.46
N PRO A 205 3.82 -17.42 -10.30
CA PRO A 205 4.62 -16.90 -9.21
C PRO A 205 5.43 -18.01 -8.53
N TYR A 206 6.72 -17.75 -8.29
CA TYR A 206 7.62 -18.64 -7.54
C TYR A 206 8.06 -17.99 -6.23
N LEU A 207 8.48 -18.78 -5.25
CA LEU A 207 8.92 -18.28 -3.95
C LEU A 207 10.13 -17.37 -4.12
N ILE A 208 10.00 -16.12 -3.69
CA ILE A 208 11.09 -15.12 -3.75
C ILE A 208 11.65 -14.80 -2.38
N GLY A 209 10.95 -15.13 -1.30
CA GLY A 209 11.42 -14.96 0.05
C GLY A 209 10.30 -14.99 1.07
N ARG A 210 10.60 -14.57 2.29
CA ARG A 210 9.70 -14.70 3.44
C ARG A 210 9.83 -13.57 4.45
N PHE A 211 8.78 -13.39 5.23
CA PHE A 211 8.78 -12.61 6.47
C PHE A 211 8.72 -13.56 7.65
N PRO A 212 9.79 -13.63 8.47
CA PRO A 212 9.80 -14.45 9.66
C PRO A 212 8.65 -14.09 10.61
N ALA A 213 8.01 -15.10 11.18
CA ALA A 213 6.93 -14.94 12.16
C ALA A 213 7.34 -14.02 13.33
N SER A 214 8.61 -14.05 13.72
CA SER A 214 9.19 -13.25 14.80
C SER A 214 9.12 -11.73 14.57
N LEU A 215 8.80 -11.28 13.36
CA LEU A 215 8.55 -9.88 13.05
C LEU A 215 7.18 -9.39 13.48
N PHE A 216 6.28 -10.31 13.85
CA PHE A 216 4.90 -9.99 14.11
C PHE A 216 4.49 -10.33 15.54
N THR A 217 3.54 -9.56 16.04
CA THR A 217 2.86 -9.77 17.32
C THR A 217 1.45 -10.32 17.16
N THR A 218 0.76 -9.95 16.07
CA THR A 218 -0.63 -10.31 15.78
C THR A 218 -0.74 -11.15 14.50
N LEU A 219 0.06 -10.87 13.47
CA LEU A 219 0.13 -11.69 12.24
C LEU A 219 0.82 -13.05 12.42
N THR A 220 1.37 -13.35 13.60
CA THR A 220 1.84 -14.70 13.97
C THR A 220 0.72 -15.73 14.03
N ASP A 221 -0.51 -15.29 14.29
CA ASP A 221 -1.70 -16.14 14.31
C ASP A 221 -2.28 -16.24 12.90
N LYS A 222 -2.95 -15.15 12.47
CA LYS A 222 -3.73 -15.05 11.22
C LYS A 222 -3.94 -13.58 10.84
N ALA A 223 -4.44 -13.36 9.63
CA ALA A 223 -4.98 -12.07 9.20
C ALA A 223 -6.52 -12.04 9.31
N ASP A 224 -7.10 -10.86 9.47
CA ASP A 224 -8.55 -10.62 9.40
C ASP A 224 -8.94 -9.58 8.35
N GLU A 225 -7.94 -8.97 7.71
CA GLU A 225 -8.17 -8.02 6.63
C GLU A 225 -7.19 -8.29 5.49
N VAL A 226 -7.71 -8.21 4.27
CA VAL A 226 -6.92 -8.22 3.04
C VAL A 226 -7.35 -7.03 2.20
N ALA A 227 -6.40 -6.25 1.69
CA ALA A 227 -6.71 -5.07 0.90
C ALA A 227 -6.08 -5.16 -0.50
N LEU A 228 -6.83 -4.80 -1.55
CA LEU A 228 -6.34 -4.70 -2.92
C LEU A 228 -6.68 -3.31 -3.47
N ASN A 229 -5.67 -2.46 -3.60
CA ASN A 229 -5.87 -1.04 -3.81
C ASN A 229 -4.89 -0.45 -4.84
N GLY A 230 -5.42 0.32 -5.77
CA GLY A 230 -4.65 1.33 -6.48
C GLY A 230 -4.50 2.58 -5.62
N TYR A 231 -3.34 3.24 -5.69
CA TYR A 231 -3.13 4.48 -4.96
C TYR A 231 -2.39 5.53 -5.78
N THR A 232 -2.60 6.80 -5.43
CA THR A 232 -1.79 7.92 -5.90
C THR A 232 -1.38 8.82 -4.74
N VAL A 233 -0.20 9.41 -4.86
CA VAL A 233 0.25 10.52 -4.00
C VAL A 233 0.46 11.71 -4.92
N THR A 234 -0.18 12.84 -4.63
CA THR A 234 -0.23 13.94 -5.59
C THR A 234 -0.34 15.32 -4.97
N PRO A 235 0.27 16.37 -5.56
CA PRO A 235 -0.03 17.74 -5.20
C PRO A 235 -1.48 18.11 -5.54
N ARG A 236 -2.05 19.08 -4.81
CA ARG A 236 -3.43 19.55 -5.04
C ARG A 236 -3.68 20.07 -6.45
N ALA A 237 -2.71 20.80 -6.99
CA ALA A 237 -2.87 21.53 -8.24
C ALA A 237 -2.74 20.65 -9.49
N HIS A 238 -2.13 19.47 -9.36
CA HIS A 238 -1.82 18.57 -10.47
C HIS A 238 -2.01 17.15 -9.98
N LEU A 239 -3.14 16.52 -10.32
CA LEU A 239 -3.46 15.16 -9.92
C LEU A 239 -2.62 14.13 -10.70
N ALA A 240 -2.19 13.06 -10.04
CA ALA A 240 -1.45 11.96 -10.65
C ALA A 240 -2.44 10.94 -11.24
N PRO A 241 -2.13 10.32 -12.39
CA PRO A 241 -2.95 9.23 -12.90
C PRO A 241 -2.85 8.00 -11.99
N MET A 242 -3.98 7.30 -11.78
CA MET A 242 -4.02 6.03 -11.03
C MET A 242 -4.06 4.85 -12.00
N GLY A 243 -3.30 3.80 -11.71
CA GLY A 243 -3.30 2.58 -12.52
C GLY A 243 -2.82 2.86 -13.94
N SER A 244 -3.70 2.69 -14.93
CA SER A 244 -3.38 2.97 -16.33
C SER A 244 -3.63 4.42 -16.75
N GLY A 245 -4.16 5.26 -15.86
CA GLY A 245 -4.63 6.60 -16.20
C GLY A 245 -6.01 6.65 -16.87
N TYR A 246 -6.69 5.50 -17.01
CA TYR A 246 -8.08 5.43 -17.49
C TYR A 246 -9.05 5.20 -16.33
N LEU A 247 -10.29 5.68 -16.48
CA LEU A 247 -11.40 5.35 -15.57
C LEU A 247 -11.70 3.85 -15.58
N SER A 248 -12.23 3.32 -14.48
CA SER A 248 -12.48 1.88 -14.29
C SER A 248 -13.39 1.26 -15.38
N GLU A 249 -14.28 2.03 -16.01
CA GLU A 249 -15.17 1.54 -17.07
C GLU A 249 -14.47 1.34 -18.42
N SER A 250 -13.24 1.83 -18.56
CA SER A 250 -12.46 1.69 -19.78
C SER A 250 -11.95 0.26 -19.96
N ALA A 251 -11.95 -0.24 -21.21
CA ALA A 251 -11.25 -1.48 -21.55
C ALA A 251 -9.73 -1.40 -21.29
N ASN A 252 -9.18 -0.19 -21.19
CA ASN A 252 -7.76 0.07 -20.90
C ASN A 252 -7.51 0.37 -19.41
N ALA A 253 -8.50 0.26 -18.52
CA ALA A 253 -8.35 0.47 -17.08
C ALA A 253 -7.36 -0.53 -16.48
N ALA A 254 -6.67 -0.16 -15.39
CA ALA A 254 -5.88 -1.11 -14.62
C ALA A 254 -6.80 -2.13 -13.93
N SER A 255 -6.28 -3.30 -13.57
CA SER A 255 -7.08 -4.39 -13.01
C SER A 255 -6.39 -5.17 -11.90
N PHE A 256 -7.23 -5.79 -11.08
CA PHE A 256 -6.88 -6.97 -10.31
C PHE A 256 -7.71 -8.14 -10.81
N SER A 257 -7.08 -9.31 -10.94
CA SER A 257 -7.73 -10.54 -11.42
C SER A 257 -7.16 -11.76 -10.69
N ASN A 258 -7.80 -12.92 -10.89
CA ASN A 258 -7.41 -14.18 -10.23
C ASN A 258 -7.28 -14.02 -8.70
N ILE A 259 -8.20 -13.26 -8.09
CA ILE A 259 -8.17 -12.97 -6.66
C ILE A 259 -8.66 -14.20 -5.89
N GLN A 260 -7.74 -14.78 -5.12
CA GLN A 260 -7.99 -15.98 -4.31
C GLN A 260 -7.54 -15.73 -2.88
N LEU A 261 -8.45 -15.89 -1.93
CA LEU A 261 -8.16 -15.88 -0.49
C LEU A 261 -7.75 -17.30 -0.07
N ILE A 262 -6.75 -17.41 0.79
CA ILE A 262 -6.20 -18.70 1.23
C ILE A 262 -6.59 -18.92 2.68
N ASP A 263 -7.19 -20.09 2.96
CA ASP A 263 -7.59 -20.49 4.31
C ASP A 263 -6.45 -21.15 5.10
N GLN A 264 -6.73 -21.52 6.35
CA GLN A 264 -5.79 -22.18 7.26
C GLN A 264 -5.27 -23.54 6.76
N HIS A 265 -5.96 -24.17 5.81
CA HIS A 265 -5.60 -25.45 5.20
C HIS A 265 -4.87 -25.25 3.86
N GLY A 266 -4.52 -24.01 3.53
CA GLY A 266 -3.88 -23.64 2.26
C GLY A 266 -4.82 -23.73 1.07
N GLN A 267 -6.14 -23.83 1.29
CA GLN A 267 -7.12 -23.95 0.20
C GLN A 267 -7.51 -22.56 -0.33
N PRO A 268 -7.43 -22.34 -1.65
CA PRO A 268 -7.85 -21.09 -2.25
C PRO A 268 -9.38 -21.03 -2.45
N SER A 269 -9.98 -19.89 -2.17
CA SER A 269 -11.36 -19.56 -2.49
C SER A 269 -11.43 -18.20 -3.20
N ARG A 270 -12.38 -18.03 -4.12
CA ARG A 270 -12.53 -16.76 -4.83
C ARG A 270 -13.07 -15.69 -3.90
N VAL A 271 -12.64 -14.44 -4.13
CA VAL A 271 -13.21 -13.27 -3.45
C VAL A 271 -14.70 -13.12 -3.76
N GLN A 272 -15.46 -12.62 -2.79
CA GLN A 272 -16.90 -12.36 -2.95
C GLN A 272 -17.14 -11.11 -3.80
N GLN A 273 -18.24 -11.08 -4.53
CA GLN A 273 -18.55 -9.96 -5.44
C GLN A 273 -19.04 -8.70 -4.71
N ASN A 274 -19.74 -8.88 -3.60
CA ASN A 274 -20.49 -7.80 -2.93
C ASN A 274 -19.66 -7.13 -1.82
N LEU A 275 -18.36 -6.97 -2.04
CA LEU A 275 -17.50 -6.24 -1.10
C LEU A 275 -17.76 -4.73 -1.20
N PRO A 276 -17.67 -4.00 -0.07
CA PRO A 276 -17.75 -2.55 -0.09
C PRO A 276 -16.51 -1.97 -0.79
N ALA A 277 -16.74 -1.18 -1.84
CA ALA A 277 -15.67 -0.48 -2.54
C ALA A 277 -15.12 0.68 -1.69
N VAL A 278 -13.81 0.90 -1.78
CA VAL A 278 -13.12 2.03 -1.16
C VAL A 278 -12.70 3.00 -2.26
N MET A 279 -13.22 4.23 -2.22
CA MET A 279 -12.86 5.31 -3.14
C MET A 279 -12.76 6.62 -2.36
N THR A 280 -11.57 7.16 -2.18
CA THR A 280 -11.38 8.39 -1.39
C THR A 280 -11.70 9.66 -2.17
N TYR A 281 -11.68 9.60 -3.50
CA TYR A 281 -12.10 10.70 -4.38
C TYR A 281 -12.82 10.19 -5.65
N PRO A 282 -14.08 9.74 -5.52
CA PRO A 282 -14.80 9.01 -6.57
C PRO A 282 -15.12 9.83 -7.82
N ALA A 283 -14.96 11.15 -7.77
CA ALA A 283 -15.14 12.01 -8.94
C ALA A 283 -14.02 11.83 -9.98
N ILE A 284 -12.83 11.40 -9.56
CA ILE A 284 -11.63 11.27 -10.41
C ILE A 284 -11.10 9.83 -10.43
N TYR A 285 -11.12 9.14 -9.28
CA TYR A 285 -10.61 7.77 -9.15
C TYR A 285 -11.76 6.82 -8.85
N SER A 286 -11.95 5.81 -9.69
CA SER A 286 -13.05 4.87 -9.62
C SER A 286 -12.58 3.42 -9.57
N VAL A 287 -13.46 2.56 -9.06
CA VAL A 287 -13.31 1.10 -9.08
C VAL A 287 -14.60 0.47 -9.63
N SER A 288 -14.48 -0.58 -10.44
CA SER A 288 -15.64 -1.35 -10.91
C SER A 288 -16.09 -2.36 -9.85
N PRO A 289 -17.36 -2.82 -9.89
CA PRO A 289 -17.76 -4.02 -9.16
C PRO A 289 -16.86 -5.21 -9.47
N ILE A 290 -16.72 -6.12 -8.50
CA ILE A 290 -16.04 -7.40 -8.68
C ILE A 290 -16.90 -8.32 -9.54
N SER A 291 -16.35 -8.79 -10.65
CA SER A 291 -16.99 -9.72 -11.58
C SER A 291 -17.04 -11.16 -11.04
N ALA A 292 -17.78 -12.04 -11.71
CA ALA A 292 -17.98 -13.42 -11.25
C ALA A 292 -16.70 -14.28 -11.27
N ASP A 293 -15.74 -13.90 -12.11
CA ASP A 293 -14.41 -14.48 -12.18
C ASP A 293 -13.43 -13.90 -11.13
N GLY A 294 -13.88 -12.96 -10.29
CA GLY A 294 -13.06 -12.36 -9.24
C GLY A 294 -12.09 -11.31 -9.80
N THR A 295 -12.53 -10.54 -10.78
CA THR A 295 -11.77 -9.45 -11.42
C THR A 295 -12.44 -8.11 -11.12
N PHE A 296 -11.66 -7.05 -10.93
CA PHE A 296 -12.16 -5.68 -10.93
C PHE A 296 -11.16 -4.76 -11.61
N THR A 297 -11.66 -3.65 -12.15
CA THR A 297 -10.86 -2.59 -12.73
C THR A 297 -10.84 -1.36 -11.84
N TYR A 298 -9.77 -0.59 -11.91
CA TYR A 298 -9.61 0.65 -11.17
C TYR A 298 -8.79 1.65 -11.99
N GLY A 299 -8.89 2.92 -11.64
CA GLY A 299 -8.03 3.95 -12.21
C GLY A 299 -8.63 5.33 -12.13
N GLY A 300 -7.97 6.28 -12.78
CA GLY A 300 -8.38 7.67 -12.83
C GLY A 300 -7.37 8.51 -13.59
N THR A 301 -7.86 9.56 -14.24
CA THR A 301 -7.04 10.41 -15.11
C THR A 301 -6.24 11.42 -14.30
N SER A 302 -5.11 11.87 -14.82
CA SER A 302 -4.51 13.12 -14.38
C SER A 302 -5.33 14.31 -14.90
N GLU A 303 -5.50 15.36 -14.09
CA GLU A 303 -5.93 16.68 -14.57
C GLU A 303 -4.74 17.55 -15.00
#